data_AF-A0A821DLJ1-F1
#
_entry.id   AF-A0A821DLJ1-F1
#
_cell.length_a   1.000
_cell.length_b   1.000
_cell.length_c   1.000
_cell.angle_alpha   90.00
_cell.angle_beta   90.00
_cell.angle_gamma   90.00
#
_symmetry.space_group_name_H-M   'P 1'
#
loop_
_entity.id
_entity.type
_entity.pdbx_description
1 polymer ?
#
loop_
_entity_poly.entity_id
_entity_poly.type
_entity_poly.pdbx_seq_one_letter_code
_entity_poly.pdbx_strand_id
1 'polypeptide(L)' 'NNRGRSKTQQQQASPDPDNQVERIFVWDLDETIIILHSLLTGTYAQRYQKDAQTAMSLGLRIEEIIFNLADAHLFFNDL' A
#
# COMPACT_ATOMS: atom_id res chain seq x y z
N ASN A 1 -27.48 0.34 40.53
CA ASN A 1 -26.12 -0.17 40.22
C ASN A 1 -26.18 -1.14 39.04
N ASN A 2 -26.14 -0.64 37.81
CA ASN A 2 -25.91 -1.49 36.63
C ASN A 2 -24.83 -0.82 35.77
N ARG A 3 -23.58 -1.27 35.96
CA ARG A 3 -22.45 -0.89 35.13
C ARG A 3 -22.56 -1.64 33.81
N GLY A 4 -22.97 -0.95 32.75
CA GLY A 4 -22.81 -1.42 31.37
C GLY A 4 -21.32 -1.55 31.08
N ARG A 5 -20.85 -2.79 30.96
CA ARG A 5 -19.46 -3.12 30.66
C ARG A 5 -19.24 -2.95 29.16
N SER A 6 -18.39 -1.98 28.83
CA SER A 6 -17.95 -1.61 27.49
C SER A 6 -17.65 -2.82 26.62
N LYS A 7 -18.16 -2.81 25.38
CA LYS A 7 -17.70 -3.66 24.29
C LYS A 7 -16.21 -3.39 24.09
N THR A 8 -15.37 -4.22 24.71
CA THR A 8 -13.93 -4.25 24.44
C THR A 8 -13.77 -4.57 22.97
N GLN A 9 -13.23 -3.58 22.26
CA GLN A 9 -12.62 -3.70 20.95
C GLN A 9 -11.87 -5.03 20.90
N GLN A 10 -12.40 -6.02 20.17
CA GLN A 10 -11.65 -7.22 19.83
C GLN A 10 -10.52 -6.76 18.91
N GLN A 11 -9.40 -6.34 19.50
CA GLN A 11 -8.11 -6.48 18.86
C GLN A 11 -8.02 -7.96 18.50
N GLN A 12 -7.91 -8.24 17.21
CA GLN A 12 -7.80 -9.58 16.67
C GLN A 12 -6.62 -10.28 17.36
N ALA A 13 -6.91 -11.06 18.40
CA ALA A 13 -5.94 -11.92 19.01
C ALA A 13 -5.52 -12.93 17.93
N SER A 14 -4.23 -13.00 17.65
CA SER A 14 -3.72 -14.02 16.72
C SER A 14 -4.10 -15.41 17.25
N PRO A 15 -4.62 -16.32 16.42
CA PRO A 15 -4.99 -17.65 16.87
C PRO A 15 -3.76 -18.43 17.34
N ASP A 16 -4.00 -19.35 18.27
CA ASP A 16 -3.04 -20.25 18.93
C ASP A 16 -2.05 -20.88 17.92
N PRO A 17 -0.73 -20.88 18.16
CA PRO A 17 0.27 -21.46 17.26
C PRO A 17 0.04 -22.93 16.88
N ASP A 18 -0.71 -23.69 17.69
CA ASP A 18 -1.05 -25.10 17.41
C ASP A 18 -2.32 -25.27 16.56
N ASN A 19 -3.08 -24.20 16.32
CA ASN A 19 -4.20 -24.23 15.40
C ASN A 19 -3.66 -23.92 13.99
N GLN A 20 -3.47 -24.96 13.17
CA GLN A 20 -2.99 -24.87 11.77
C GLN A 20 -4.01 -24.18 10.83
N VAL A 21 -4.57 -23.05 11.25
CA VAL A 21 -5.38 -22.22 10.39
C VAL A 21 -4.44 -21.55 9.40
N GLU A 22 -4.59 -21.91 8.13
CA GLU A 22 -3.92 -21.23 7.03
C GLU A 22 -4.33 -19.75 7.02
N ARG A 23 -3.35 -18.85 7.13
CA ARG A 23 -3.58 -17.41 7.16
C ARG A 23 -3.41 -16.85 5.77
N ILE A 24 -4.47 -16.27 5.23
CA ILE A 24 -4.43 -15.54 3.97
C ILE A 24 -4.38 -14.04 4.30
N PHE A 25 -3.33 -13.36 3.84
CA PHE A 25 -3.19 -11.92 3.95
C PHE A 25 -3.54 -11.27 2.61
N VAL A 26 -4.58 -10.44 2.61
CA VAL A 26 -4.95 -9.62 1.45
C VAL A 26 -4.32 -8.25 1.64
N TRP A 27 -3.46 -7.87 0.69
CA TRP A 27 -2.73 -6.61 0.75
C TRP A 27 -3.24 -5.66 -0.33
N ASP A 28 -3.30 -4.38 0.03
CA ASP A 28 -3.31 -3.30 -0.93
C ASP A 28 -1.88 -3.09 -1.47
N LEU A 29 -1.76 -2.52 -2.67
CA LEU A 29 -0.47 -2.37 -3.35
C LEU A 29 0.15 -0.99 -3.08
N ASP A 30 -0.52 0.09 -3.50
CA ASP A 30 0.02 1.45 -3.40
C ASP A 30 -0.08 2.01 -1.99
N GLU A 31 0.93 2.80 -1.60
CA GLU A 31 1.17 3.31 -0.25
C GLU A 31 1.26 2.27 0.88
N THR A 32 1.09 0.97 0.58
CA THR A 32 1.16 -0.14 1.53
C THR A 32 2.40 -1.00 1.28
N ILE A 33 2.54 -1.58 0.09
CA ILE A 33 3.73 -2.36 -0.29
C ILE A 33 4.74 -1.46 -0.99
N ILE A 34 4.25 -0.63 -1.92
CA ILE A 34 5.07 0.32 -2.69
C ILE A 34 4.68 1.76 -2.37
N ILE A 35 5.53 2.71 -2.77
CA ILE A 35 5.22 4.14 -2.72
C ILE A 35 5.29 4.63 -4.16
N LEU A 36 4.16 4.94 -4.79
CA LEU A 36 4.12 5.46 -6.15
C LEU A 36 3.28 6.73 -6.25
N HIS A 37 1.97 6.66 -6.00
CA HIS A 37 1.09 7.80 -6.16
C HIS A 37 1.49 8.99 -5.27
N SER A 38 1.93 8.70 -4.05
CA SER A 38 2.40 9.71 -3.10
C SER A 38 3.75 10.36 -3.47
N LEU A 39 4.54 9.74 -4.38
CA LEU A 39 5.69 10.41 -5.02
C LEU A 39 5.22 11.48 -6.01
N LEU A 40 4.22 11.13 -6.83
CA LEU A 40 3.68 12.01 -7.88
C LEU A 40 2.89 13.19 -7.30
N THR A 41 2.13 12.96 -6.23
CA THR A 41 1.35 14.01 -5.55
C THR A 41 2.18 14.84 -4.56
N GLY A 42 3.44 14.47 -4.32
CA GLY A 42 4.33 15.13 -3.36
C GLY A 42 3.97 14.89 -1.89
N THR A 43 2.90 14.14 -1.59
CA THR A 43 2.46 13.87 -0.21
C THR A 43 3.48 13.03 0.57
N TYR A 44 4.19 12.13 -0.09
CA TYR A 44 5.32 11.40 0.51
C TYR A 44 6.46 12.36 0.88
N ALA A 45 6.84 13.24 -0.04
CA ALA A 45 7.94 14.19 0.19
C ALA A 45 7.61 15.16 1.32
N GLN A 46 6.38 15.67 1.37
CA GLN A 46 5.91 16.54 2.45
C GLN A 46 5.92 15.81 3.80
N ARG A 47 5.36 14.60 3.86
CA ARG A 47 5.24 13.83 5.11
C ARG A 47 6.61 13.47 5.70
N TYR A 48 7.55 13.08 4.85
CA TYR A 48 8.86 12.58 5.27
C TYR A 48 10.00 13.58 5.05
N GLN A 49 9.67 14.84 4.78
CA GLN A 49 10.62 15.96 4.62
C GLN A 49 11.72 15.63 3.58
N LYS A 50 11.30 15.09 2.44
CA LYS A 50 12.19 14.83 1.29
C LYS A 50 12.13 15.99 0.31
N ASP A 51 13.11 16.03 -0.58
CA ASP A 51 13.07 16.96 -1.72
C ASP A 51 11.92 16.57 -2.67
N ALA A 52 10.97 17.48 -2.85
CA ALA A 52 9.75 17.23 -3.62
C ALA A 52 10.05 16.94 -5.10
N GLN A 53 11.06 17.63 -5.65
CA GLN A 53 11.38 17.56 -7.07
C GLN A 53 12.06 16.25 -7.42
N THR A 54 12.97 15.79 -6.57
CA THR A 54 13.57 14.46 -6.66
C THR A 54 12.51 13.37 -6.52
N ALA A 55 11.62 13.47 -5.52
CA ALA A 55 10.58 12.47 -5.31
C ALA A 55 9.63 12.36 -6.52
N MET A 56 9.14 13.49 -7.02
CA MET A 56 8.27 13.54 -8.21
C MET A 56 8.99 13.00 -9.46
N SER A 57 10.25 13.35 -9.66
CA SER A 57 11.05 12.83 -10.79
C SER A 57 11.20 11.32 -10.75
N LEU A 58 11.41 10.73 -9.56
CA LEU A 58 11.43 9.28 -9.40
C LEU A 58 10.08 8.64 -9.70
N GLY A 59 8.99 9.24 -9.20
CA GLY A 59 7.63 8.77 -9.48
C GLY A 59 7.33 8.72 -10.97
N LEU A 60 7.62 9.81 -11.69
CA LEU A 60 7.41 9.89 -13.14
C LEU A 60 8.22 8.84 -13.91
N ARG A 61 9.48 8.62 -13.51
CA ARG A 61 10.35 7.64 -14.17
C ARG A 61 9.86 6.21 -13.96
N ILE A 62 9.37 5.88 -12.77
CA ILE A 62 8.81 4.56 -12.48
C ILE A 62 7.50 4.37 -13.26
N GLU A 63 6.63 5.37 -13.28
CA GLU A 63 5.39 5.36 -14.03
C GLU A 63 5.63 5.12 -15.52
N GLU A 64 6.60 5.83 -16.12
CA GLU A 64 7.03 5.60 -17.51
C GLU A 64 7.50 4.16 -17.74
N ILE A 65 8.29 3.57 -16.82
CA ILE A 65 8.75 2.18 -16.94
C ILE A 65 7.57 1.20 -16.87
N ILE A 66 6.62 1.43 -15.95
CA ILE A 66 5.43 0.59 -15.81
C ILE A 66 4.61 0.62 -17.11
N PHE A 67 4.34 1.81 -17.64
CA PHE A 67 3.59 1.95 -18.89
C PHE A 67 4.33 1.32 -20.07
N ASN A 68 5.62 1.62 -20.25
CA ASN A 68 6.41 1.05 -21.34
C ASN A 68 6.47 -0.49 -21.28
N LEU A 69 6.60 -1.07 -20.09
CA LEU A 69 6.59 -2.53 -19.92
C LEU A 69 5.21 -3.11 -20.25
N ALA A 70 4.14 -2.47 -19.79
CA ALA A 70 2.78 -2.92 -20.05
C ALA A 70 2.45 -2.86 -21.54
N ASP A 71 2.82 -1.78 -22.21
CA ASP A 71 2.64 -1.60 -23.65
C ASP A 71 3.44 -2.62 -24.46
N ALA A 72 4.74 -2.77 -24.16
CA ALA A 72 5.63 -3.60 -24.94
C ALA A 72 5.43 -5.11 -24.73
N HIS A 73 4.96 -5.51 -23.55
CA HIS A 73 4.99 -6.92 -23.13
C HIS A 73 3.69 -7.47 -22.57
N LEU A 74 2.71 -6.62 -22.21
CA LEU A 74 1.44 -7.05 -21.61
C LEU A 74 0.22 -6.67 -22.47
N PHE A 75 0.43 -6.28 -23.73
CA PHE A 75 -0.64 -5.95 -24.69
C PHE A 75 -1.58 -4.84 -24.19
N PHE A 76 -1.06 -3.89 -23.42
CA PHE A 76 -1.90 -2.89 -22.75
C PHE A 76 -2.71 -2.02 -23.74
N ASN A 77 -2.17 -1.76 -24.93
CA ASN A 77 -2.90 -1.03 -25.98
C ASN A 77 -3.98 -1.85 -26.71
N ASP A 78 -3.98 -3.18 -26.55
CA ASP A 78 -4.90 -4.09 -27.23
C ASP A 78 -6.07 -4.55 -26.31
N LEU A 79 -6.03 -4.19 -25.02
CA LEU A 79 -7.05 -4.49 -24.00
C LEU A 79 -8.15 -3.42 -23.96
#